data_AF-A0A965G1K7-F1
#
_entry.id   AF-A0A965G1K7-F1
#
_cell.length_a   1.000
_cell.length_b   1.000
_cell.length_c   1.000
_cell.angle_alpha   90.00
_cell.angle_beta   90.00
_cell.angle_gamma   90.00
#
_symmetry.space_group_name_H-M   'P 1'
#
loop_
_entity.id
_entity.type
_entity.pdbx_description
1 polymer ?
#
loop_
_entity_poly.entity_id
_entity_poly.type
_entity_poly.pdbx_seq_one_letter_code
_entity_poly.pdbx_strand_id
1 'polypeptide(L)'
;MMILPLLFMAAIYLQGKGKKWPTMGMVIIGFSIVLIFPKLKYIGQAFGKGDYEALITLVKESFFLNEEEKLAAKEDVTSEQFLDQYAGALSMTDEYDKVYWGSTYLAIITLPIPRNVWPNKPGLADHTIEISTSGRQYNIEGRIITYIGESYLNFRYFGVVLIPLALGFILTYWCYVATAGPWLRLNRYVYTIAFMAFIQLFRDGLLSLVLFTMVHNLPLFFMWIAHKVAGRRLLVDDQPSGRLTS
;
A
#
# COMPACT_ATOMS: atom_id res chain seq x y z
N MET A 1 7.45 8.48 -0.35
CA MET A 1 6.10 9.00 -0.04
C MET A 1 5.47 9.85 -1.16
N MET A 2 6.22 10.29 -2.20
CA MET A 2 5.65 11.12 -3.28
C MET A 2 4.87 10.36 -4.37
N ILE A 3 5.07 9.05 -4.51
CA ILE A 3 4.44 8.24 -5.57
C ILE A 3 2.92 8.10 -5.34
N LEU A 4 2.49 8.00 -4.08
CA LEU A 4 1.08 7.81 -3.73
C LEU A 4 0.20 9.02 -4.11
N PRO A 5 0.56 10.27 -3.75
CA PRO A 5 -0.17 11.45 -4.23
C PRO A 5 -0.19 11.58 -5.76
N LEU A 6 0.88 11.20 -6.46
CA LEU A 6 0.93 11.23 -7.91
C LEU A 6 -0.02 10.21 -8.53
N LEU A 7 -0.08 8.99 -7.98
CA LEU A 7 -1.05 7.97 -8.37
C LEU A 7 -2.48 8.43 -8.13
N PHE A 8 -2.73 9.09 -7.00
CA PHE A 8 -4.02 9.67 -6.67
C PHE A 8 -4.45 10.75 -7.69
N MET A 9 -3.56 11.70 -8.01
CA MET A 9 -3.82 12.73 -9.01
C MET A 9 -4.03 12.14 -10.41
N ALA A 10 -3.22 11.15 -10.79
CA ALA A 10 -3.36 10.43 -12.06
C ALA A 10 -4.72 9.73 -12.15
N ALA A 11 -5.15 9.07 -11.08
CA ALA A 11 -6.45 8.40 -11.02
C ALA A 11 -7.61 9.39 -11.17
N ILE A 12 -7.57 10.53 -10.46
CA ILE A 12 -8.58 11.60 -10.61
C ILE A 12 -8.62 12.14 -12.04
N TYR A 13 -7.45 12.43 -12.63
CA TYR A 13 -7.38 12.95 -13.99
C TYR A 13 -7.99 11.99 -15.01
N LEU A 14 -7.62 10.71 -14.93
CA LEU A 14 -8.09 9.68 -15.86
C LEU A 14 -9.59 9.46 -15.73
N GLN A 15 -10.06 9.33 -14.49
CA GLN A 15 -11.48 9.21 -14.22
C GLN A 15 -12.22 10.46 -14.75
N GLY A 16 -11.68 11.67 -14.59
CA GLY A 16 -12.36 12.93 -14.96
C GLY A 16 -12.49 13.11 -16.47
N LYS A 17 -11.60 12.47 -17.23
CA LYS A 17 -11.65 12.40 -18.70
C LYS A 17 -12.32 11.13 -19.22
N GLY A 18 -12.85 10.27 -18.35
CA GLY A 18 -13.44 8.98 -18.72
C GLY A 18 -12.46 8.01 -19.39
N LYS A 19 -11.15 8.20 -19.18
CA LYS A 19 -10.10 7.39 -19.79
C LYS A 19 -9.79 6.18 -18.92
N LYS A 20 -9.70 5.00 -19.53
CA LYS A 20 -9.32 3.75 -18.86
C LYS A 20 -7.81 3.57 -18.71
N TRP A 21 -7.03 4.22 -19.58
CA TRP A 21 -5.58 4.06 -19.66
C TRP A 21 -4.84 5.39 -19.48
N PRO A 22 -3.68 5.39 -18.79
CA PRO A 22 -2.80 6.55 -18.73
C PRO A 22 -2.40 7.01 -20.13
N THR A 23 -2.30 8.33 -20.32
CA THR A 23 -1.78 8.87 -21.59
C THR A 23 -0.29 8.60 -21.71
N MET A 24 0.25 8.55 -22.94
CA MET A 24 1.69 8.33 -23.15
C MET A 24 2.56 9.33 -22.39
N GLY A 25 2.13 10.59 -22.27
CA GLY A 25 2.82 11.59 -21.45
C GLY A 25 2.88 11.22 -19.96
N MET A 26 1.80 10.69 -19.38
CA MET A 26 1.80 10.21 -17.99
C MET A 26 2.72 9.01 -17.79
N VAL A 27 2.79 8.11 -18.78
CA VAL A 27 3.70 6.95 -18.75
C VAL A 27 5.16 7.41 -18.79
N ILE A 28 5.50 8.35 -19.68
CA ILE A 28 6.86 8.90 -19.78
C ILE A 28 7.25 9.59 -18.47
N ILE A 29 6.38 10.45 -17.93
CA ILE A 29 6.61 11.13 -16.65
C ILE A 29 6.80 10.12 -15.52
N GLY A 30 5.92 9.11 -15.44
CA GLY A 30 6.01 8.05 -14.43
C GLY A 30 7.34 7.30 -14.52
N PHE A 31 7.77 6.94 -15.74
CA PHE A 31 9.04 6.27 -15.98
C PHE A 31 10.24 7.14 -15.60
N SER A 32 10.24 8.43 -15.96
CA SER A 32 11.27 9.38 -15.55
C SER A 32 11.36 9.51 -14.03
N ILE A 33 10.22 9.56 -13.33
CA ILE A 33 10.18 9.63 -11.87
C ILE A 33 10.80 8.37 -11.26
N VAL A 34 10.47 7.18 -11.76
CA VAL A 34 11.05 5.91 -11.27
C VAL A 34 12.56 5.89 -11.45
N LEU A 35 13.10 6.40 -12.56
CA LEU A 35 14.55 6.48 -12.79
C LEU A 35 15.27 7.47 -11.86
N ILE A 36 14.61 8.58 -11.50
CA ILE A 36 15.20 9.63 -10.66
C ILE A 36 15.02 9.32 -9.16
N PHE A 37 13.99 8.58 -8.79
CA PHE A 37 13.60 8.34 -7.40
C PHE A 37 14.70 7.74 -6.51
N PRO A 38 15.48 6.73 -6.95
CA PRO A 38 16.62 6.23 -6.16
C PRO A 38 17.63 7.34 -5.86
N LYS A 39 17.92 8.20 -6.84
CA LYS A 39 18.90 9.29 -6.74
C LYS A 39 18.49 10.35 -5.73
N LEU A 40 17.18 10.67 -5.67
CA LEU A 40 16.63 11.63 -4.70
C LEU A 40 16.85 11.21 -3.24
N LYS A 41 16.87 9.90 -2.94
CA LYS A 41 17.13 9.37 -1.59
C LYS A 41 18.56 9.69 -1.14
N TYR A 42 19.55 9.45 -2.00
CA TYR A 42 20.96 9.73 -1.71
C TYR A 42 21.22 11.24 -1.55
N ILE A 43 20.62 12.06 -2.42
CA ILE A 43 20.72 13.52 -2.33
C ILE A 43 20.11 14.03 -1.02
N GLY A 44 18.96 13.49 -0.60
CA GLY A 44 18.32 13.85 0.67
C GLY A 44 19.15 13.46 1.90
N GLN A 45 19.83 12.31 1.86
CA GLN A 45 20.74 11.88 2.93
C GLN A 45 22.01 12.73 3.01
N ALA A 46 22.56 13.14 1.86
CA ALA A 46 23.70 14.06 1.79
C ALA A 46 23.33 15.45 2.32
N PHE A 47 22.14 15.96 1.95
CA PHE A 47 21.62 17.24 2.45
C PHE A 47 21.44 17.24 3.97
N GLY A 48 20.93 16.14 4.55
CA GLY A 48 20.75 15.99 5.99
C GLY A 48 22.04 15.99 6.81
N LYS A 49 23.20 15.75 6.19
CA LYS A 49 24.52 15.79 6.82
C LYS A 49 25.21 17.16 6.76
N GLY A 50 24.60 18.15 6.10
CA GLY A 50 25.06 19.54 6.08
C GLY A 50 26.28 19.82 5.19
N ASP A 51 26.64 18.90 4.30
CA ASP A 51 27.87 18.98 3.49
C ASP A 51 27.56 19.40 2.04
N TYR A 52 27.50 20.72 1.82
CA TYR A 52 27.03 21.32 0.56
C TYR A 52 28.03 21.17 -0.61
N GLU A 53 29.33 21.02 -0.32
CA GLU A 53 30.35 20.75 -1.35
C GLU A 53 30.30 19.30 -1.84
N ALA A 54 30.09 18.35 -0.93
CA ALA A 54 29.85 16.95 -1.27
C ALA A 54 28.56 16.77 -2.08
N LEU A 55 27.52 17.58 -1.80
CA LEU A 55 26.22 17.52 -2.48
C LEU A 55 26.31 17.90 -3.97
N ILE A 56 27.11 18.92 -4.32
CA ILE A 56 27.31 19.32 -5.72
C ILE A 56 28.11 18.26 -6.49
N THR A 57 29.07 17.62 -5.82
CA THR A 57 29.89 16.54 -6.38
C THR A 57 29.07 15.25 -6.56
N LEU A 58 28.29 14.85 -5.54
CA LEU A 58 27.35 13.72 -5.59
C LEU A 58 26.22 13.94 -6.61
N VAL A 59 25.73 15.17 -6.80
CA VAL A 59 24.76 15.45 -7.86
C VAL A 59 25.41 15.25 -9.23
N LYS A 60 26.64 15.74 -9.45
CA LYS A 60 27.36 15.55 -10.71
C LYS A 60 27.72 14.08 -10.96
N GLU A 61 28.19 13.36 -9.95
CA GLU A 61 28.54 11.93 -10.03
C GLU A 61 27.28 11.06 -10.15
N SER A 62 26.18 11.36 -9.44
CA SER A 62 24.94 10.59 -9.58
C SER A 62 24.27 10.72 -10.96
N PHE A 63 24.66 11.69 -11.80
CA PHE A 63 24.28 11.73 -13.21
C PHE A 63 25.13 10.82 -14.11
N PHE A 64 26.34 10.45 -13.70
CA PHE A 64 27.26 9.55 -14.41
C PHE A 64 27.58 8.31 -13.55
N LEU A 65 26.88 7.20 -13.80
CA LEU A 65 27.02 5.96 -13.01
C LEU A 65 28.49 5.50 -12.91
N ASN A 66 29.08 5.55 -11.72
CA ASN A 66 30.30 4.80 -11.41
C ASN A 66 29.96 3.31 -11.17
N GLU A 67 30.84 2.40 -11.59
CA GLU A 67 30.64 0.95 -11.51
C GLU A 67 30.45 0.44 -10.06
N GLU A 68 31.04 1.12 -9.07
CA GLU A 68 30.88 0.78 -7.64
C GLU A 68 29.49 1.15 -7.10
N GLU A 69 28.90 2.26 -7.57
CA GLU A 69 27.52 2.64 -7.22
C GLU A 69 26.48 1.76 -7.93
N LYS A 70 26.81 1.16 -9.10
CA LYS A 70 25.95 0.11 -9.69
C LYS A 70 25.90 -1.15 -8.82
N LEU A 71 26.98 -1.46 -8.08
CA LEU A 71 27.02 -2.57 -7.13
C LEU A 71 26.27 -2.24 -5.83
N ALA A 72 26.48 -1.04 -5.26
CA ALA A 72 25.75 -0.60 -4.07
C ALA A 72 24.25 -0.34 -4.35
N ALA A 73 23.91 0.18 -5.52
CA ALA A 73 22.53 0.29 -5.98
C ALA A 73 21.93 -1.09 -6.22
N LYS A 74 22.70 -2.10 -6.67
CA LYS A 74 22.23 -3.49 -6.78
C LYS A 74 21.83 -4.09 -5.42
N GLU A 75 22.54 -3.75 -4.34
CA GLU A 75 22.18 -4.16 -2.98
C GLU A 75 20.98 -3.37 -2.40
N ASP A 76 20.81 -2.08 -2.75
CA ASP A 76 19.72 -1.22 -2.27
C ASP A 76 18.56 -1.05 -3.27
N VAL A 77 18.52 -1.82 -4.39
CA VAL A 77 17.28 -2.01 -5.15
C VAL A 77 16.38 -2.90 -4.30
N THR A 78 15.74 -2.23 -3.35
CA THR A 78 14.47 -2.48 -2.65
C THR A 78 13.38 -3.30 -3.41
N SER A 79 13.58 -3.69 -4.67
CA SER A 79 12.73 -4.63 -5.40
C SER A 79 12.94 -6.09 -5.01
N GLU A 80 14.08 -6.50 -4.46
CA GLU A 80 14.30 -7.91 -4.08
C GLU A 80 14.00 -8.19 -2.60
N GLN A 81 14.05 -7.17 -1.74
CA GLN A 81 13.75 -7.33 -0.31
C GLN A 81 12.32 -7.84 -0.06
N PHE A 82 11.34 -7.47 -0.87
CA PHE A 82 9.97 -8.00 -0.72
C PHE A 82 9.89 -9.48 -1.12
N LEU A 83 10.65 -9.91 -2.13
CA LEU A 83 10.72 -11.30 -2.55
C LEU A 83 11.42 -12.15 -1.49
N ASP A 84 12.49 -11.62 -0.89
CA ASP A 84 13.15 -12.26 0.25
C ASP A 84 12.25 -12.31 1.49
N GLN A 85 11.49 -11.24 1.78
CA GLN A 85 10.48 -11.23 2.84
C GLN A 85 9.39 -12.28 2.62
N TYR A 86 8.93 -12.43 1.37
CA TYR A 86 7.96 -13.45 1.00
C TYR A 86 8.57 -14.86 1.15
N ALA A 87 9.71 -15.14 0.50
CA ALA A 87 10.35 -16.44 0.53
C ALA A 87 10.76 -16.85 1.95
N GLY A 88 11.28 -15.91 2.73
CA GLY A 88 11.64 -16.12 4.13
C GLY A 88 10.44 -16.42 5.00
N ALA A 89 9.32 -15.72 4.81
CA ALA A 89 8.09 -16.04 5.52
C ALA A 89 7.63 -17.47 5.24
N LEU A 90 7.68 -17.94 3.99
CA LEU A 90 7.31 -19.32 3.63
C LEU A 90 8.22 -20.34 4.32
N SER A 91 9.54 -20.19 4.18
CA SER A 91 10.49 -21.14 4.77
C SER A 91 10.36 -21.24 6.28
N MET A 92 10.19 -20.09 6.96
CA MET A 92 10.02 -20.04 8.40
C MET A 92 8.70 -20.66 8.86
N THR A 93 7.62 -20.48 8.07
CA THR A 93 6.32 -21.10 8.37
C THR A 93 6.35 -22.62 8.17
N ASP A 94 7.14 -23.11 7.22
CA ASP A 94 7.34 -24.55 7.01
C ASP A 94 8.21 -25.16 8.11
N GLU A 95 9.25 -24.46 8.57
CA GLU A 95 10.10 -24.89 9.69
C GLU A 95 9.33 -24.92 11.02
N TYR A 96 8.46 -23.94 11.26
CA TYR A 96 7.66 -23.86 12.48
C TYR A 96 6.41 -24.77 12.48
N ASP A 97 6.02 -25.28 11.30
CA ASP A 97 4.90 -26.20 11.08
C ASP A 97 3.55 -25.84 11.75
N LYS A 98 3.22 -24.54 11.82
CA LYS A 98 1.95 -24.05 12.40
C LYS A 98 1.09 -23.34 11.35
N VAL A 99 -0.21 -23.59 11.43
CA VAL A 99 -1.23 -22.89 10.62
C VAL A 99 -2.04 -21.95 11.52
N TYR A 100 -2.15 -20.68 11.11
CA TYR A 100 -2.73 -19.61 11.92
C TYR A 100 -4.25 -19.43 11.77
N TRP A 101 -4.89 -20.13 10.83
CA TRP A 101 -6.35 -20.23 10.66
C TRP A 101 -7.12 -18.89 10.70
N GLY A 102 -6.53 -17.82 10.17
CA GLY A 102 -7.13 -16.48 10.11
C GLY A 102 -6.87 -15.60 11.33
N SER A 103 -6.05 -16.04 12.29
CA SER A 103 -5.75 -15.24 13.48
C SER A 103 -5.03 -13.93 13.15
N THR A 104 -4.23 -13.88 12.08
CA THR A 104 -3.60 -12.62 11.62
C THR A 104 -4.65 -11.62 11.10
N TYR A 105 -5.69 -12.12 10.42
CA TYR A 105 -6.81 -11.29 9.95
C TYR A 105 -7.69 -10.82 11.10
N LEU A 106 -7.91 -11.68 12.09
CA LEU A 106 -8.67 -11.33 13.29
C LEU A 106 -7.98 -10.19 14.08
N ALA A 107 -6.64 -10.18 14.13
CA ALA A 107 -5.87 -9.10 14.76
C ALA A 107 -6.16 -7.72 14.14
N ILE A 108 -6.39 -7.67 12.82
CA ILE A 108 -6.72 -6.43 12.10
C ILE A 108 -8.14 -5.96 12.43
N ILE A 109 -9.10 -6.86 12.54
CA ILE A 109 -10.50 -6.50 12.85
C ILE A 109 -10.64 -6.04 14.31
N THR A 110 -9.86 -6.65 15.21
CA THR A 110 -9.93 -6.42 16.67
C THR A 110 -8.98 -5.30 17.15
N LEU A 111 -8.29 -4.64 16.23
CA LEU A 111 -7.41 -3.49 16.49
C LEU A 111 -8.06 -2.40 17.38
N PRO A 112 -9.31 -1.98 17.13
CA PRO A 112 -9.97 -0.92 17.91
C PRO A 112 -10.30 -1.33 19.35
N ILE A 113 -10.33 -2.63 19.66
CA ILE A 113 -10.72 -3.14 20.97
C ILE A 113 -9.51 -2.98 21.92
N PRO A 114 -9.59 -2.17 22.99
CA PRO A 114 -8.45 -1.99 23.90
C PRO A 114 -8.13 -3.29 24.65
N ARG A 115 -6.84 -3.52 24.93
CA ARG A 115 -6.38 -4.73 25.67
C ARG A 115 -6.98 -4.84 27.07
N ASN A 116 -7.44 -3.74 27.66
CA ASN A 116 -8.12 -3.75 28.96
C ASN A 116 -9.46 -4.51 28.91
N VAL A 117 -10.16 -4.49 27.76
CA VAL A 117 -11.44 -5.20 27.56
C VAL A 117 -11.21 -6.63 27.08
N TRP A 118 -10.14 -6.86 26.30
CA TRP A 118 -9.75 -8.19 25.85
C TRP A 118 -8.23 -8.40 26.00
N PRO A 119 -7.78 -8.93 27.16
CA PRO A 119 -6.36 -9.08 27.45
C PRO A 119 -5.64 -10.03 26.48
N ASN A 120 -6.28 -11.16 26.15
CA ASN A 120 -5.74 -12.23 25.32
C ASN A 120 -6.02 -12.04 23.81
N LYS A 121 -6.25 -10.81 23.35
CA LYS A 121 -6.50 -10.56 21.93
C LYS A 121 -5.24 -10.88 21.09
N PRO A 122 -5.38 -11.43 19.88
CA PRO A 122 -4.26 -11.64 18.97
C PRO A 122 -3.54 -10.31 18.70
N GLY A 123 -2.21 -10.30 18.85
CA GLY A 123 -1.39 -9.17 18.47
C GLY A 123 -1.11 -9.15 16.97
N LEU A 124 -0.87 -7.94 16.47
CA LEU A 124 -0.63 -7.68 15.05
C LEU A 124 0.66 -8.33 14.53
N ALA A 125 1.68 -8.43 15.36
CA ALA A 125 3.00 -8.94 14.99
C ALA A 125 3.36 -10.24 15.74
N ASP A 126 2.42 -10.84 16.47
CA ASP A 126 2.70 -12.03 17.29
C ASP A 126 3.13 -13.20 16.41
N HIS A 127 2.50 -13.36 15.24
CA HIS A 127 2.88 -14.37 14.25
C HIS A 127 4.30 -14.15 13.71
N THR A 128 4.72 -12.90 13.49
CA THR A 128 6.10 -12.59 13.07
C THR A 128 7.11 -12.99 14.12
N ILE A 129 6.81 -12.77 15.40
CA ILE A 129 7.68 -13.15 16.51
C ILE A 129 7.78 -14.67 16.63
N GLU A 130 6.64 -15.37 16.53
CA GLU A 130 6.58 -16.82 16.68
C GLU A 130 7.35 -17.57 15.57
N ILE A 131 7.25 -17.13 14.32
CA ILE A 131 7.92 -17.80 13.20
C ILE A 131 9.39 -17.36 13.00
N SER A 132 9.85 -16.32 13.69
CA SER A 132 11.23 -15.82 13.54
C SER A 132 12.24 -16.86 14.04
N THR A 133 13.27 -17.13 13.24
CA THR A 133 14.33 -18.09 13.59
C THR A 133 15.63 -17.39 13.94
N SER A 134 16.59 -18.13 14.52
CA SER A 134 17.92 -17.58 14.86
C SER A 134 18.69 -17.07 13.63
N GLY A 135 18.44 -17.66 12.45
CA GLY A 135 19.04 -17.23 11.18
C GLY A 135 18.27 -16.11 10.47
N ARG A 136 17.00 -15.86 10.83
CA ARG A 136 16.13 -14.84 10.21
C ARG A 136 15.23 -14.19 11.27
N GLN A 137 15.73 -13.12 11.89
CA GLN A 137 15.09 -12.47 13.03
C GLN A 137 14.14 -11.36 12.58
N TYR A 138 13.02 -11.72 11.94
CA TYR A 138 12.07 -10.74 11.39
C TYR A 138 11.48 -9.83 12.46
N ASN A 139 11.36 -10.34 13.69
CA ASN A 139 10.95 -9.57 14.86
C ASN A 139 11.91 -8.42 15.25
N ILE A 140 13.22 -8.61 15.07
CA ILE A 140 14.24 -7.61 15.43
C ILE A 140 14.55 -6.70 14.25
N GLU A 141 14.63 -7.28 13.05
CA GLU A 141 14.88 -6.55 11.81
C GLU A 141 13.68 -5.68 11.38
N GLY A 142 12.52 -5.83 12.02
CA GLY A 142 11.30 -5.08 11.69
C GLY A 142 10.77 -5.41 10.31
N ARG A 143 11.05 -6.62 9.81
CA ARG A 143 10.58 -7.07 8.50
C ARG A 143 9.09 -7.41 8.58
N ILE A 144 8.38 -7.04 7.52
CA ILE A 144 6.96 -7.27 7.40
C ILE A 144 6.73 -8.49 6.52
N ILE A 145 5.76 -9.32 6.90
CA ILE A 145 5.32 -10.44 6.08
C ILE A 145 4.36 -9.90 5.03
N THR A 146 4.63 -10.19 3.76
CA THR A 146 3.77 -9.73 2.65
C THR A 146 2.38 -10.35 2.76
N TYR A 147 1.36 -9.73 2.15
CA TYR A 147 -0.01 -10.25 2.25
C TYR A 147 -0.16 -11.67 1.67
N ILE A 148 0.67 -12.04 0.69
CA ILE A 148 0.73 -13.40 0.14
C ILE A 148 1.37 -14.36 1.14
N GLY A 149 2.44 -13.93 1.82
CA GLY A 149 3.04 -14.67 2.92
C GLY A 149 2.03 -14.90 4.05
N GLU A 150 1.29 -13.88 4.47
CA GLU A 150 0.19 -14.01 5.45
C GLU A 150 -0.88 -15.00 4.96
N SER A 151 -1.19 -15.01 3.67
CA SER A 151 -2.14 -15.96 3.09
C SER A 151 -1.67 -17.40 3.24
N TYR A 152 -0.36 -17.63 3.05
CA TYR A 152 0.27 -18.93 3.29
C TYR A 152 0.29 -19.31 4.77
N LEU A 153 0.58 -18.37 5.67
CA LEU A 153 0.55 -18.59 7.13
C LEU A 153 -0.82 -19.07 7.63
N ASN A 154 -1.90 -18.55 7.05
CA ASN A 154 -3.26 -18.86 7.51
C ASN A 154 -3.86 -20.11 6.89
N PHE A 155 -3.61 -20.38 5.60
CA PHE A 155 -4.26 -21.47 4.87
C PHE A 155 -3.33 -22.21 3.90
N ARG A 156 -2.01 -22.10 4.07
CA ARG A 156 -0.98 -22.71 3.21
C ARG A 156 -1.23 -22.38 1.74
N TYR A 157 -0.99 -23.34 0.83
CA TYR A 157 -1.19 -23.18 -0.61
C TYR A 157 -2.60 -22.72 -0.99
N PHE A 158 -3.62 -23.16 -0.26
CA PHE A 158 -5.00 -22.76 -0.54
C PHE A 158 -5.22 -21.26 -0.33
N GLY A 159 -4.63 -20.70 0.73
CA GLY A 159 -4.70 -19.26 1.00
C GLY A 159 -4.04 -18.41 -0.07
N VAL A 160 -2.88 -18.84 -0.56
CA VAL A 160 -2.12 -18.15 -1.61
C VAL A 160 -2.93 -17.98 -2.90
N VAL A 161 -3.86 -18.90 -3.19
CA VAL A 161 -4.74 -18.80 -4.35
C VAL A 161 -6.04 -18.08 -4.01
N LEU A 162 -6.71 -18.50 -2.93
CA LEU A 162 -8.06 -18.04 -2.59
C LEU A 162 -8.07 -16.55 -2.21
N ILE A 163 -7.10 -16.09 -1.42
CA ILE A 163 -7.13 -14.73 -0.87
C ILE A 163 -6.89 -13.68 -1.95
N PRO A 164 -5.86 -13.77 -2.81
CA PRO A 164 -5.72 -12.84 -3.93
C PRO A 164 -6.91 -12.87 -4.89
N LEU A 165 -7.50 -14.05 -5.12
CA LEU A 165 -8.70 -14.19 -5.95
C LEU A 165 -9.91 -13.47 -5.33
N ALA A 166 -10.18 -13.70 -4.05
CA ALA A 166 -11.26 -13.04 -3.32
C ALA A 166 -11.05 -11.52 -3.28
N LEU A 167 -9.83 -11.08 -3.00
CA LEU A 167 -9.43 -9.68 -2.99
C LEU A 167 -9.64 -9.02 -4.35
N GLY A 168 -9.20 -9.68 -5.43
CA GLY A 168 -9.41 -9.22 -6.80
C GLY A 168 -10.89 -9.12 -7.16
N PHE A 169 -11.71 -10.11 -6.78
CA PHE A 169 -13.15 -10.09 -7.01
C PHE A 169 -13.83 -8.94 -6.25
N ILE A 170 -13.53 -8.77 -4.96
CA ILE A 170 -14.09 -7.70 -4.11
C ILE A 170 -13.69 -6.32 -4.64
N LEU A 171 -12.41 -6.12 -4.97
CA LEU A 171 -11.93 -4.86 -5.52
C LEU A 171 -12.53 -4.54 -6.89
N THR A 172 -12.70 -5.55 -7.75
CA THR A 172 -13.36 -5.38 -9.06
C THR A 172 -14.82 -4.99 -8.89
N TYR A 173 -15.54 -5.68 -8.01
CA TYR A 173 -16.93 -5.34 -7.69
C TYR A 173 -17.04 -3.92 -7.10
N TRP A 174 -16.16 -3.55 -6.16
CA TRP A 174 -16.15 -2.22 -5.57
C TRP A 174 -15.81 -1.14 -6.60
N CYS A 175 -14.85 -1.40 -7.49
CA CYS A 175 -14.55 -0.52 -8.62
C CYS A 175 -15.79 -0.28 -9.49
N TYR A 176 -16.52 -1.34 -9.83
CA TYR A 176 -17.76 -1.21 -10.60
C TYR A 176 -18.80 -0.35 -9.88
N VAL A 177 -19.07 -0.62 -8.61
CA VAL A 177 -20.05 0.14 -7.81
C VAL A 177 -19.61 1.60 -7.58
N ALA A 178 -18.32 1.85 -7.36
CA ALA A 178 -17.76 3.18 -7.15
C ALA A 178 -17.72 4.02 -8.44
N THR A 179 -17.60 3.38 -9.59
CA THR A 179 -17.60 4.04 -10.90
C THR A 179 -19.00 4.14 -11.51
N ALA A 180 -19.95 3.32 -11.11
CA ALA A 180 -21.37 3.42 -11.49
C ALA A 180 -22.06 4.59 -10.77
N GLY A 181 -21.87 5.82 -11.25
CA GLY A 181 -22.55 7.00 -10.73
C GLY A 181 -21.96 8.35 -11.13
N PRO A 182 -22.58 9.45 -10.66
CA PRO A 182 -22.07 10.81 -10.71
C PRO A 182 -20.64 10.93 -10.19
N TRP A 183 -19.94 11.91 -10.74
CA TRP A 183 -18.54 12.20 -10.48
C TRP A 183 -18.24 12.46 -9.00
N LEU A 184 -19.07 13.27 -8.33
CA LEU A 184 -18.84 13.77 -6.97
C LEU A 184 -19.45 12.87 -5.88
N ARG A 185 -19.35 11.55 -6.03
CA ARG A 185 -19.79 10.61 -4.99
C ARG A 185 -18.67 10.30 -4.01
N LEU A 186 -18.99 10.35 -2.72
CA LEU A 186 -18.08 9.94 -1.64
C LEU A 186 -17.52 8.52 -1.86
N ASN A 187 -18.34 7.58 -2.34
CA ASN A 187 -17.89 6.20 -2.58
C ASN A 187 -16.75 6.14 -3.61
N ARG A 188 -16.81 6.98 -4.66
CA ARG A 188 -15.76 7.06 -5.68
C ARG A 188 -14.47 7.63 -5.10
N TYR A 189 -14.59 8.63 -4.24
CA TYR A 189 -13.45 9.24 -3.55
C TYR A 189 -12.75 8.24 -2.61
N VAL A 190 -13.52 7.53 -1.77
CA VAL A 190 -13.00 6.49 -0.87
C VAL A 190 -12.32 5.37 -1.66
N TYR A 191 -12.92 4.95 -2.77
CA TYR A 191 -12.32 3.93 -3.65
C TYR A 191 -10.96 4.37 -4.20
N THR A 192 -10.81 5.61 -4.67
CA THR A 192 -9.53 6.10 -5.23
C THR A 192 -8.41 6.11 -4.18
N ILE A 193 -8.75 6.32 -2.91
CA ILE A 193 -7.79 6.26 -1.79
C ILE A 193 -7.45 4.83 -1.43
N ALA A 194 -8.45 3.96 -1.37
CA ALA A 194 -8.23 2.52 -1.17
C ALA A 194 -7.35 1.94 -2.29
N PHE A 195 -7.56 2.36 -3.54
CA PHE A 195 -6.72 1.98 -4.68
C PHE A 195 -5.25 2.42 -4.51
N MET A 196 -5.02 3.64 -4.02
CA MET A 196 -3.68 4.13 -3.72
C MET A 196 -3.01 3.31 -2.61
N ALA A 197 -3.74 3.03 -1.52
CA ALA A 197 -3.24 2.22 -0.40
C ALA A 197 -3.03 0.75 -0.79
N PHE A 198 -3.84 0.22 -1.71
CA PHE A 198 -3.73 -1.15 -2.21
C PHE A 198 -2.37 -1.45 -2.84
N ILE A 199 -1.74 -0.47 -3.51
CA ILE A 199 -0.39 -0.66 -4.08
C ILE A 199 0.64 -0.92 -2.98
N GLN A 200 0.44 -0.39 -1.77
CA GLN A 200 1.33 -0.61 -0.63
C GLN A 200 1.20 -2.02 -0.04
N LEU A 201 0.07 -2.69 -0.28
CA LEU A 201 -0.22 -4.06 0.21
C LEU A 201 0.86 -5.07 -0.20
N PHE A 202 1.42 -4.91 -1.40
CA PHE A 202 2.45 -5.80 -1.94
C PHE A 202 3.77 -5.69 -1.18
N ARG A 203 4.02 -4.56 -0.51
CA ARG A 203 5.26 -4.28 0.23
C ARG A 203 5.08 -4.37 1.74
N ASP A 204 4.01 -3.78 2.26
CA ASP A 204 3.84 -3.50 3.69
C ASP A 204 2.83 -4.46 4.38
N GLY A 205 2.45 -5.56 3.72
CA GLY A 205 1.54 -6.58 4.27
C GLY A 205 0.08 -6.12 4.39
N LEU A 206 -0.81 -6.98 4.91
CA LEU A 206 -2.26 -6.70 4.91
C LEU A 206 -2.64 -5.53 5.81
N LEU A 207 -1.91 -5.35 6.91
CA LEU A 207 -2.09 -4.26 7.86
C LEU A 207 -2.01 -2.87 7.20
N SER A 208 -1.16 -2.73 6.17
CA SER A 208 -0.96 -1.48 5.45
C SER A 208 -2.26 -0.93 4.85
N LEU A 209 -3.14 -1.81 4.37
CA LEU A 209 -4.43 -1.41 3.80
C LEU A 209 -5.27 -0.65 4.82
N VAL A 210 -5.28 -1.09 6.08
CA VAL A 210 -6.04 -0.44 7.15
C VAL A 210 -5.33 0.80 7.66
N LEU A 211 -4.03 0.73 7.95
CA LEU A 211 -3.28 1.87 8.48
C LEU A 211 -3.19 3.04 7.49
N PHE A 212 -2.95 2.77 6.20
CA PHE A 212 -2.87 3.85 5.22
C PHE A 212 -4.26 4.37 4.82
N THR A 213 -5.29 3.52 4.75
CA THR A 213 -6.63 3.98 4.37
C THR A 213 -7.36 4.68 5.52
N MET A 214 -7.18 4.26 6.78
CA MET A 214 -7.89 4.85 7.91
C MET A 214 -7.03 5.83 8.72
N VAL A 215 -5.80 5.44 9.09
CA VAL A 215 -4.98 6.25 10.01
C VAL A 215 -4.33 7.42 9.28
N HIS A 216 -3.71 7.17 8.12
CA HIS A 216 -3.09 8.25 7.34
C HIS A 216 -4.12 9.18 6.68
N ASN A 217 -5.34 8.69 6.45
CA ASN A 217 -6.45 9.47 5.91
C ASN A 217 -7.55 9.72 6.97
N LEU A 218 -7.17 9.94 8.24
CA LEU A 218 -8.09 10.22 9.35
C LEU A 218 -9.12 11.32 9.04
N PRO A 219 -8.76 12.48 8.44
CA PRO A 219 -9.75 13.50 8.07
C PRO A 219 -10.86 12.96 7.17
N LEU A 220 -10.51 12.00 6.30
CA LEU A 220 -11.41 11.33 5.38
C LEU A 220 -12.35 10.36 6.06
N PHE A 221 -11.81 9.61 7.01
CA PHE A 221 -12.57 8.68 7.82
C PHE A 221 -13.66 9.44 8.60
N PHE A 222 -13.32 10.60 9.18
CA PHE A 222 -14.30 11.48 9.81
C PHE A 222 -15.30 12.07 8.83
N MET A 223 -14.88 12.50 7.62
CA MET A 223 -15.82 12.93 6.58
C MET A 223 -16.79 11.81 6.16
N TRP A 224 -16.31 10.57 6.07
CA TRP A 224 -17.14 9.42 5.75
C TRP A 224 -18.15 9.10 6.85
N ILE A 225 -17.72 9.11 8.13
CA ILE A 225 -18.61 8.96 9.28
C ILE A 225 -19.65 10.08 9.28
N ALA A 226 -19.22 11.33 9.15
CA ALA A 226 -20.10 12.50 9.11
C ALA A 226 -21.11 12.38 7.97
N HIS A 227 -20.70 11.96 6.77
CA HIS A 227 -21.62 11.74 5.66
C HIS A 227 -22.56 10.56 5.89
N LYS A 228 -22.15 9.48 6.58
CA LYS A 228 -23.06 8.36 6.91
C LYS A 228 -24.07 8.73 8.00
N VAL A 229 -23.68 9.59 8.94
CA VAL A 229 -24.53 10.09 10.03
C VAL A 229 -25.47 11.20 9.52
N ALA A 230 -24.96 12.14 8.74
CA ALA A 230 -25.71 13.29 8.19
C ALA A 230 -26.46 12.96 6.89
N GLY A 231 -25.93 12.07 6.05
CA GLY A 231 -26.54 11.66 4.77
C GLY A 231 -27.83 10.85 4.94
N ARG A 232 -28.13 10.34 6.14
CA ARG A 232 -29.49 9.86 6.46
C ARG A 232 -30.52 10.99 6.57
N ARG A 233 -30.08 12.25 6.73
CA ARG A 233 -30.93 13.44 6.86
C ARG A 233 -30.98 14.32 5.61
N LEU A 234 -30.03 14.16 4.69
CA LEU A 234 -29.91 14.96 3.47
C LEU A 234 -29.88 14.04 2.26
N LEU A 235 -31.06 13.60 1.83
CA LEU A 235 -31.28 13.13 0.45
C LEU A 235 -31.18 14.36 -0.45
N VAL A 236 -29.97 14.70 -0.89
CA VAL A 236 -29.80 15.63 -2.01
C VAL A 236 -30.04 14.79 -3.26
N ASP A 237 -31.18 15.05 -3.89
CA ASP A 237 -31.59 14.46 -5.15
C ASP A 237 -30.71 15.04 -6.27
N ASP A 238 -29.65 14.33 -6.63
CA ASP A 238 -28.83 14.70 -7.79
C ASP A 238 -29.71 14.50 -9.04
N GLN A 239 -30.33 15.57 -9.53
CA GLN A 239 -31.01 15.54 -10.81
C GLN A 239 -30.03 15.08 -11.90
N PRO A 240 -30.42 14.13 -12.77
CA PRO A 240 -29.56 13.68 -13.84
C PRO A 240 -29.23 14.89 -14.71
N SER A 241 -27.94 15.15 -14.89
CA SER A 241 -27.41 16.21 -15.74
C SER A 241 -28.10 16.15 -17.10
N GLY A 242 -28.99 17.11 -17.34
CA GLY A 242 -29.66 17.28 -18.61
C GLY A 242 -28.60 17.35 -19.72
N ARG A 243 -28.77 16.53 -20.75
CA ARG A 243 -28.11 16.72 -22.03
C ARG A 243 -28.42 18.14 -22.49
N LEU A 244 -27.42 19.03 -22.44
CA LEU A 244 -27.47 20.26 -23.22
C LEU A 244 -27.32 19.86 -24.68
N THR A 245 -28.46 19.66 -25.34
CA THR A 245 -28.58 19.75 -26.78
C THR A 245 -28.60 21.22 -27.16
N SER A 246 -27.52 21.71 -27.75
CA SER A 246 -27.49 22.76 -28.76
C SER A 246 -26.11 22.80 -29.40
#